data_AF-A0A517TX67-F1
#
_entry.id   AF-A0A517TX67-F1
#
_cell.length_a   1.000
_cell.length_b   1.000
_cell.length_c   1.000
_cell.angle_alpha   90.00
_cell.angle_beta   90.00
_cell.angle_gamma   90.00
#
_symmetry.space_group_name_H-M   'P 1'
#
loop_
_entity.id
_entity.type
_entity.pdbx_description
1 polymer ?
#
loop_
_entity_poly.entity_id
_entity_poly.type
_entity_poly.pdbx_seq_one_letter_code
_entity_poly.pdbx_strand_id
1 'polypeptide(L)'
;MIHPAHYLITPKPELVALIGTNSDPDVLYILERQLWENHEGDRISRDAQAKRVKRAFATQAVDMLRNFPGLQQMQFSSPATSVDFDRWWIAEKFEMCEEVEDIEERYGLDGKGGSDWN
;
A
#
# COMPACT_ATOMS: atom_id res chain seq x y z
N MET A 1 -23.55 9.13 -6.29
CA MET A 1 -22.65 8.11 -6.86
C MET A 1 -21.52 8.00 -5.87
N ILE A 2 -21.25 6.79 -5.34
CA ILE A 2 -20.09 6.59 -4.47
C ILE A 2 -18.86 6.59 -5.36
N HIS A 3 -17.91 7.40 -4.98
CA HIS A 3 -16.78 7.72 -5.78
C HIS A 3 -15.53 7.10 -5.12
N PRO A 4 -14.96 6.01 -5.66
CA PRO A 4 -13.77 5.40 -5.09
C PRO A 4 -12.61 6.40 -5.06
N ALA A 5 -11.80 6.30 -4.00
CA ALA A 5 -10.55 7.03 -3.87
C ALA A 5 -9.40 6.05 -4.09
N HIS A 6 -8.45 6.44 -4.94
CA HIS A 6 -7.25 5.66 -5.19
C HIS A 6 -6.08 6.19 -4.36
N TYR A 7 -5.23 5.28 -3.90
CA TYR A 7 -4.06 5.56 -3.10
C TYR A 7 -2.85 4.89 -3.73
N LEU A 8 -1.89 5.67 -4.20
CA LEU A 8 -0.59 5.15 -4.60
C LEU A 8 0.28 4.99 -3.37
N ILE A 9 0.55 3.73 -3.06
CA ILE A 9 1.38 3.32 -1.94
C ILE A 9 2.79 3.12 -2.48
N THR A 10 3.73 3.86 -1.91
CA THR A 10 5.15 3.83 -2.30
C THR A 10 5.98 3.45 -1.07
N PRO A 11 6.89 2.46 -1.18
CA PRO A 11 7.80 2.14 -0.09
C PRO A 11 8.76 3.30 0.15
N LYS A 12 9.08 3.53 1.42
CA LYS A 12 10.10 4.51 1.78
C LYS A 12 11.51 3.96 1.52
N PRO A 13 12.51 4.83 1.26
CA PRO A 13 13.88 4.39 1.03
C PRO A 13 14.46 3.51 2.14
N GLU A 14 14.07 3.71 3.39
CA GLU A 14 14.52 2.90 4.53
C GLU A 14 14.03 1.46 4.43
N LEU A 15 12.80 1.25 3.95
CA LEU A 15 12.26 -0.07 3.68
C LEU A 15 13.03 -0.75 2.54
N VAL A 16 13.27 -0.01 1.46
CA VAL A 16 14.03 -0.50 0.29
C VAL A 16 15.46 -0.87 0.70
N ALA A 17 16.13 -0.05 1.51
CA ALA A 17 17.49 -0.32 1.98
C ALA A 17 17.54 -1.56 2.89
N LEU A 18 16.52 -1.75 3.73
CA LEU A 18 16.43 -2.89 4.64
C LEU A 18 16.14 -4.20 3.88
N ILE A 19 15.33 -4.13 2.82
CA ILE A 19 14.95 -5.28 2.01
C ILE A 19 15.94 -5.55 0.86
N GLY A 20 16.63 -4.53 0.34
CA GLY A 20 17.29 -4.45 -0.98
C GLY A 20 18.41 -5.45 -1.30
N THR A 21 18.62 -6.45 -0.46
CA THR A 21 19.44 -7.64 -0.74
C THR A 21 18.62 -8.92 -0.90
N ASN A 22 17.28 -8.84 -0.85
CA ASN A 22 16.37 -9.97 -0.91
C ASN A 22 15.93 -10.24 -2.35
N SER A 23 16.00 -11.50 -2.76
CA SER A 23 15.59 -12.00 -4.08
C SER A 23 14.21 -12.69 -4.06
N ASP A 24 13.52 -12.68 -2.93
CA ASP A 24 12.19 -13.26 -2.81
C ASP A 24 11.13 -12.41 -3.53
N PRO A 25 10.38 -12.97 -4.50
CA PRO A 25 9.37 -12.23 -5.26
C PRO A 25 8.26 -11.59 -4.41
N ASP A 26 7.81 -12.26 -3.34
CA ASP A 26 6.73 -11.74 -2.48
C ASP A 26 7.22 -10.52 -1.70
N VAL A 27 8.51 -10.52 -1.30
CA VAL A 27 9.14 -9.39 -0.64
C VAL A 27 9.41 -8.25 -1.61
N LEU A 28 9.86 -8.56 -2.82
CA LEU A 28 10.08 -7.57 -3.88
C LEU A 28 8.76 -6.88 -4.28
N TYR A 29 7.65 -7.62 -4.29
CA TYR A 29 6.32 -7.06 -4.55
C TYR A 29 5.94 -5.95 -3.56
N ILE A 30 6.36 -6.05 -2.30
CA ILE A 30 6.13 -5.01 -1.27
C ILE A 30 6.98 -3.75 -1.50
N LEU A 31 8.08 -3.88 -2.27
CA LEU A 31 8.92 -2.77 -2.71
C LEU A 31 8.44 -2.13 -4.02
N GLU A 32 7.39 -2.66 -4.64
CA GLU A 32 6.80 -2.02 -5.81
C GLU A 32 5.81 -0.93 -5.38
N ARG A 33 5.62 0.05 -6.25
CA ARG A 33 4.52 1.00 -6.10
C ARG A 33 3.22 0.27 -6.39
N GLN A 34 2.22 0.49 -5.54
CA GLN A 34 0.93 -0.20 -5.65
C GLN A 34 -0.22 0.79 -5.59
N LEU A 35 -1.15 0.67 -6.53
CA LEU A 35 -2.37 1.46 -6.53
C LEU A 35 -3.48 0.71 -5.78
N TRP A 36 -4.01 1.33 -4.73
CA TRP A 36 -5.01 0.75 -3.84
C TRP A 36 -6.32 1.53 -3.91
N GLU A 37 -7.41 0.82 -4.16
CA GLU A 37 -8.75 1.41 -4.18
C GLU A 37 -9.40 1.33 -2.79
N ASN A 38 -10.17 2.36 -2.45
CA ASN A 38 -11.13 2.30 -1.36
C ASN A 38 -12.56 2.38 -1.92
N HIS A 39 -13.28 1.25 -1.90
CA HIS A 39 -14.65 1.12 -2.42
C HIS A 39 -15.73 1.74 -1.50
N GLU A 40 -15.41 2.08 -0.25
CA GLU A 40 -16.41 2.69 0.65
C GLU A 40 -16.46 4.21 0.47
N GLY A 41 -17.51 4.63 -0.24
CA GLY A 41 -17.82 6.03 -0.54
C GLY A 41 -18.11 6.94 0.65
N ASP A 42 -18.55 8.15 0.30
CA ASP A 42 -18.75 9.42 1.06
C ASP A 42 -19.23 9.40 2.54
N ARG A 43 -19.49 8.24 3.15
CA ARG A 43 -20.00 8.11 4.53
C ARG A 43 -18.92 8.16 5.61
N ILE A 44 -17.64 8.11 5.25
CA ILE A 44 -16.52 8.21 6.19
C ILE A 44 -15.61 9.38 5.85
N SER A 45 -15.05 10.04 6.87
CA SER A 45 -14.15 11.18 6.68
C SER A 45 -12.90 10.78 5.90
N ARG A 46 -12.29 11.75 5.21
CA ARG A 46 -11.03 11.56 4.48
C ARG A 46 -9.94 10.90 5.33
N ASP A 47 -9.81 11.32 6.58
CA ASP A 47 -8.82 10.76 7.52
C ASP A 47 -9.15 9.30 7.88
N ALA A 48 -10.44 8.97 8.03
CA ALA A 48 -10.88 7.61 8.29
C ALA A 48 -10.64 6.70 7.07
N GLN A 49 -10.88 7.20 5.85
CA GLN A 49 -10.57 6.48 4.60
C GLN A 49 -9.07 6.18 4.52
N ALA A 50 -8.22 7.20 4.66
CA ALA A 50 -6.77 7.03 4.61
C ALA A 50 -6.29 6.06 5.70
N LYS A 51 -6.79 6.18 6.93
CA LYS A 51 -6.41 5.27 8.03
C LYS A 51 -6.79 3.82 7.76
N ARG A 52 -7.94 3.57 7.11
CA ARG A 52 -8.38 2.22 6.72
C ARG A 52 -7.47 1.63 5.65
N VAL A 53 -7.21 2.35 4.56
CA VAL A 53 -6.32 1.89 3.48
C VAL A 53 -4.93 1.58 4.01
N LYS A 54 -4.35 2.52 4.79
CA LYS A 54 -3.05 2.33 5.44
C LYS A 54 -3.00 1.07 6.31
N ARG A 55 -4.04 0.85 7.12
CA ARG A 55 -4.12 -0.33 7.99
C ARG A 55 -4.28 -1.63 7.21
N ALA A 56 -5.12 -1.63 6.16
CA ALA A 56 -5.34 -2.79 5.31
C ALA A 56 -4.04 -3.19 4.60
N PHE A 57 -3.37 -2.23 3.95
CA PHE A 57 -2.07 -2.43 3.34
C PHE A 57 -1.04 -2.95 4.35
N ALA A 58 -0.90 -2.27 5.50
CA ALA A 58 0.07 -2.68 6.51
C ALA A 58 -0.20 -4.10 7.04
N THR A 59 -1.47 -4.51 7.16
CA THR A 59 -1.80 -5.88 7.58
C THR A 59 -1.29 -6.89 6.56
N GLN A 60 -1.60 -6.68 5.28
CA GLN A 60 -1.14 -7.58 4.22
C GLN A 60 0.39 -7.61 4.11
N ALA A 61 1.04 -6.45 4.10
CA ALA A 61 2.49 -6.36 4.03
C ALA A 61 3.15 -7.03 5.23
N VAL A 62 2.63 -6.84 6.46
CA VAL A 62 3.15 -7.49 7.65
C VAL A 62 2.97 -9.01 7.59
N ASP A 63 1.84 -9.50 7.10
CA ASP A 63 1.61 -10.94 6.98
C ASP A 63 2.56 -11.60 5.98
N MET A 64 2.84 -10.92 4.85
CA MET A 64 3.86 -11.35 3.90
C MET A 64 5.25 -11.32 4.55
N LEU A 65 5.64 -10.19 5.16
CA LEU A 65 6.96 -9.96 5.76
C LEU A 65 7.24 -10.84 6.98
N ARG A 66 6.23 -11.20 7.78
CA ARG A 66 6.37 -12.01 9.00
C ARG A 66 6.92 -13.40 8.71
N ASN A 67 6.65 -13.92 7.52
CA ASN A 67 7.18 -15.22 7.08
C ASN A 67 8.66 -15.14 6.67
N PHE A 68 9.27 -13.95 6.62
CA PHE A 68 10.65 -13.74 6.22
C PHE A 68 11.60 -13.53 7.42
N PRO A 69 12.52 -14.47 7.69
CA PRO A 69 13.42 -14.40 8.85
C PRO A 69 14.28 -13.12 8.88
N GLY A 70 14.74 -12.65 7.71
CA GLY A 70 15.57 -11.45 7.61
C GLY A 70 14.86 -10.15 8.01
N LEU A 71 13.53 -10.16 7.98
CA LEU A 71 12.68 -8.98 8.18
C LEU A 71 11.98 -9.00 9.55
N GLN A 72 12.25 -10.01 10.38
CA GLN A 72 11.79 -10.07 11.78
C GLN A 72 12.30 -8.90 12.64
N GLN A 73 13.36 -8.22 12.20
CA GLN A 73 13.89 -7.01 12.83
C GLN A 73 12.93 -5.82 12.69
N MET A 74 12.02 -5.87 11.72
CA MET A 74 10.96 -4.89 11.55
C MET A 74 9.94 -5.10 12.67
N GLN A 75 10.00 -4.24 13.68
CA GLN A 75 9.04 -4.24 14.79
C GLN A 75 7.70 -3.70 14.30
N PHE A 76 6.88 -4.61 13.77
CA PHE A 76 5.50 -4.34 13.41
C PHE A 76 4.56 -4.63 14.57
N SER A 77 3.55 -3.79 14.73
CA SER A 77 2.45 -4.06 15.66
C SER A 77 1.65 -5.30 15.21
N SER A 78 1.07 -6.02 16.17
CA SER A 78 0.15 -7.14 15.90
C SER A 78 -1.15 -6.90 16.67
N PRO A 79 -2.27 -6.54 16.00
CA PRO A 79 -2.41 -6.36 14.54
C PRO A 79 -1.69 -5.11 14.02
N ALA A 80 -1.39 -5.09 12.73
CA ALA A 80 -0.78 -3.93 12.08
C ALA A 80 -1.72 -2.71 12.14
N THR A 81 -1.11 -1.53 12.21
CA THR A 81 -1.77 -0.23 12.38
C THR A 81 -1.37 0.74 11.27
N SER A 82 -2.07 1.86 11.18
CA SER A 82 -1.66 2.95 10.30
C SER A 82 -0.30 3.57 10.69
N VAL A 83 0.15 3.41 11.94
CA VAL A 83 1.47 3.88 12.38
C VAL A 83 2.57 3.00 11.79
N ASP A 84 2.33 1.69 11.74
CA ASP A 84 3.23 0.76 11.05
C ASP A 84 3.33 1.11 9.57
N PHE A 85 2.21 1.45 8.94
CA PHE A 85 2.19 1.97 7.58
C PHE A 85 3.08 3.21 7.44
N ASP A 86 2.80 4.25 8.24
CA ASP A 86 3.46 5.55 8.15
C ASP A 86 4.97 5.47 8.42
N ARG A 87 5.44 4.39 9.04
CA ARG A 87 6.86 4.14 9.26
C ARG A 87 7.59 3.71 7.98
N TRP A 88 6.94 2.95 7.10
CA TRP A 88 7.61 2.25 6.01
C TRP A 88 7.09 2.59 4.61
N TRP A 89 5.89 3.17 4.50
CA TRP A 89 5.28 3.54 3.22
C TRP A 89 4.73 4.97 3.25
N ILE A 90 4.46 5.49 2.06
CA ILE A 90 3.79 6.75 1.79
C ILE A 90 2.52 6.42 1.00
N ALA A 91 1.43 7.12 1.29
CA ALA A 91 0.20 7.04 0.51
C ALA A 91 -0.11 8.40 -0.13
N GLU A 92 -0.08 8.47 -1.45
CA GLU A 92 -0.57 9.60 -2.23
C GLU A 92 -2.01 9.32 -2.64
N LYS A 93 -2.94 10.22 -2.31
CA LYS A 93 -4.36 10.06 -2.64
C LYS A 93 -4.64 10.77 -3.97
N PHE A 94 -5.23 10.04 -4.93
CA PHE A 94 -5.81 10.63 -6.13
C PHE A 94 -7.30 10.84 -5.94
N GLU A 95 -7.75 12.03 -6.32
CA GLU A 95 -9.16 12.37 -6.32
C GLU A 95 -9.73 12.18 -7.72
N MET A 96 -11.03 11.92 -7.71
CA MET A 96 -11.93 11.39 -8.73
C MET A 96 -11.92 11.90 -10.18
N CYS A 97 -11.00 12.78 -10.56
CA CYS A 97 -10.89 13.28 -11.93
C CYS A 97 -9.84 12.54 -12.76
N GLU A 98 -9.00 11.72 -12.15
CA GLU A 98 -7.95 10.99 -12.85
C GLU A 98 -8.39 9.54 -13.09
N GLU A 99 -8.33 9.11 -14.35
CA GLU A 99 -8.59 7.72 -14.71
C GLU A 99 -7.47 6.83 -14.15
N VAL A 100 -7.83 5.61 -13.72
CA VAL A 100 -6.84 4.67 -13.15
C VAL A 100 -5.74 4.40 -14.16
N GLU A 101 -6.09 4.21 -15.43
CA GLU A 101 -5.17 3.98 -16.54
C GLU A 101 -4.15 5.14 -16.69
N ASP A 102 -4.61 6.40 -16.54
CA ASP A 102 -3.73 7.58 -16.57
C ASP A 102 -2.75 7.59 -15.40
N ILE A 103 -3.20 7.19 -14.21
CA ILE A 103 -2.35 7.08 -13.01
C ILE A 103 -1.33 5.96 -13.25
N GLU A 104 -1.76 4.81 -13.74
CA GLU A 104 -0.89 3.67 -14.00
C GLU A 104 0.18 3.99 -15.05
N GLU A 105 -0.19 4.61 -16.17
CA GLU A 105 0.77 5.04 -17.21
C GLU A 105 1.79 6.03 -16.64
N ARG A 106 1.32 7.03 -15.88
CA ARG A 106 2.19 8.06 -15.29
C ARG A 106 3.23 7.48 -14.33
N TYR A 107 2.86 6.46 -13.56
CA TYR A 107 3.72 5.86 -12.55
C TYR A 107 4.37 4.54 -12.98
N GLY A 108 4.11 4.09 -14.22
CA GLY A 108 4.65 2.85 -14.79
C GLY A 108 4.13 1.60 -14.09
N LEU A 109 2.84 1.56 -13.77
CA LEU A 109 2.16 0.46 -13.09
C LEU A 109 1.52 -0.50 -14.12
N ASP A 110 2.29 -1.08 -15.04
CA ASP A 110 1.79 -1.92 -16.14
C ASP A 110 0.90 -3.09 -15.65
N GLY A 111 -0.43 -2.89 -15.58
CA GLY A 111 -1.41 -3.91 -15.16
C GLY A 111 -1.26 -4.38 -13.71
N LYS A 112 -0.65 -3.57 -12.84
CA LYS A 112 -0.44 -3.88 -11.41
C LYS A 112 -1.37 -3.10 -10.48
N GLY A 113 -2.14 -2.15 -10.98
CA GLY A 113 -3.24 -1.54 -10.25
C GLY A 113 -4.50 -2.39 -10.43
N GLY A 114 -5.24 -2.56 -9.35
CA GLY A 114 -6.42 -3.42 -9.36
C GLY A 114 -6.03 -4.87 -9.17
N SER A 115 -5.54 -5.20 -7.98
CA SER A 115 -6.03 -6.46 -7.47
C SER A 115 -7.53 -6.29 -7.26
N ASP A 116 -8.32 -6.83 -8.20
CA ASP A 116 -9.74 -7.12 -7.99
C ASP A 116 -9.86 -7.86 -6.65
N TRP A 117 -10.35 -7.19 -5.60
CA TRP A 117 -10.64 -7.86 -4.33
C TRP A 117 -12.08 -7.59 -3.93
N ASN A 118 -12.88 -8.61 -4.24
CA ASN A 118 -14.21 -8.90 -3.70
C ASN A 118 -14.12 -9.20 -2.19
#